data_AF-Q9Y7P2-F1
#
_entry.id   AF-Q9Y7P2-F1
#
_cell.length_a   1.000
_cell.length_b   1.000
_cell.length_c   1.000
_cell.angle_alpha   90.00
_cell.angle_beta   90.00
_cell.angle_gamma   90.00
#
_symmetry.space_group_name_H-M   'P 1'
#
loop_
_entity.id
_entity.type
_entity.pdbx_description
1 polymer ?
#
loop_
_entity_poly.entity_id
_entity_poly.type
_entity_poly.pdbx_seq_one_letter_code
_entity_poly.pdbx_strand_id
1 'polypeptide(L)'
;MGFWGRNSFEADKKHILVTGGSQGLGKAIAKELVLRGANVTIVARTVTKLQEAVAELSDSKIHEDQQVSFESVDLTSYESVHSMIERLPFCPDHVVHCAGSCIPGFFTELDPSVFEKQMRQNYLASVYVCHAAIRRMKEISPSYSRRILLVGSLLSSLPIIGYSAYSPVKAAVRNLADSLRQECILYDIEVSVYLPSTILSPGYEQENTLKPELVLQMEGMDSVQTCEEAASHCMTGLDRGDFLIANESTGHLMKNHCRNSSPHDNPILEYLFALVSLLAWPFYRRKLDSLVYQYALEKGYRQPSSSRNSWIFTLLLTFTQLTIFYLSLNCLIENPYRMLRNTFPIWFIMQTLQIYIQSPRPPLTPKRLLAGAASMLIGSLLISFILVAFGAPLLHDFHLTYFCALTLSVFTVYPLASTLAFNTEQWQRFLTLKSFNVIGSMQLRSWGPIIGAWFGAFPIPLDWDRPWQAWPITIVIGAFLGYAFAAIVGEILQ
;
A
#
# COMPACT_ATOMS: atom_id res chain seq x y z
N MET A 1 -12.14 -25.75 13.74
CA MET A 1 -13.47 -25.96 13.13
C MET A 1 -13.45 -25.44 11.70
N GLY A 2 -13.72 -26.31 10.72
CA GLY A 2 -13.72 -25.96 9.29
C GLY A 2 -15.12 -26.07 8.71
N PHE A 3 -15.51 -25.13 7.83
CA PHE A 3 -16.70 -25.08 6.95
C PHE A 3 -18.12 -25.35 7.51
N TRP A 4 -18.27 -26.10 8.60
CA TRP A 4 -19.52 -26.57 9.18
C TRP A 4 -19.77 -25.79 10.47
N GLY A 5 -20.67 -24.80 10.40
CA GLY A 5 -21.24 -24.08 11.54
C GLY A 5 -20.22 -23.39 12.44
N ARG A 6 -19.96 -22.10 12.21
CA ARG A 6 -19.25 -21.28 13.19
C ARG A 6 -20.19 -21.04 14.37
N ASN A 7 -19.70 -21.24 15.60
CA ASN A 7 -20.49 -20.92 16.79
C ASN A 7 -20.65 -19.39 16.89
N SER A 8 -21.90 -18.94 17.06
CA SER A 8 -22.20 -17.55 17.39
C SER A 8 -21.52 -17.19 18.71
N PHE A 9 -21.05 -15.95 18.81
CA PHE A 9 -20.48 -15.44 20.06
C PHE A 9 -21.58 -15.24 21.11
N GLU A 10 -21.60 -16.11 22.14
CA GLU A 10 -22.56 -16.02 23.25
C GLU A 10 -21.96 -15.19 24.40
N ALA A 11 -22.47 -13.99 24.63
CA ALA A 11 -22.02 -13.13 25.74
C ALA A 11 -22.96 -13.18 26.96
N ASP A 12 -24.25 -13.46 26.76
CA ASP A 12 -25.26 -13.40 27.83
C ASP A 12 -24.93 -14.36 28.97
N LYS A 13 -24.92 -13.84 30.20
CA LYS A 13 -24.58 -14.53 31.46
C LYS A 13 -23.18 -15.14 31.53
N LYS A 14 -22.32 -14.90 30.55
CA LYS A 14 -20.92 -15.36 30.56
C LYS A 14 -20.05 -14.39 31.37
N HIS A 15 -18.99 -14.90 31.97
CA HIS A 15 -17.96 -14.07 32.60
C HIS A 15 -16.83 -13.75 31.63
N ILE A 16 -16.67 -12.48 31.29
CA ILE A 16 -15.72 -12.01 30.28
C ILE A 16 -14.69 -11.07 30.91
N LEU A 17 -13.42 -11.44 30.77
CA LEU A 17 -12.29 -10.63 31.24
C LEU A 17 -11.84 -9.68 30.13
N VAL A 18 -11.79 -8.37 30.39
CA VAL A 18 -11.38 -7.36 29.41
C VAL A 18 -10.17 -6.58 29.91
N THR A 19 -8.98 -6.85 29.34
CA THR A 19 -7.78 -6.07 29.66
C THR A 19 -7.76 -4.75 28.91
N GLY A 20 -7.23 -3.69 29.54
CA GLY A 20 -7.32 -2.34 29.00
C GLY A 20 -8.74 -1.75 29.11
N GLY A 21 -9.62 -2.36 29.90
CA GLY A 21 -11.04 -2.00 29.99
C GLY A 21 -11.36 -0.68 30.72
N SER A 22 -10.37 0.04 31.23
CA SER A 22 -10.58 1.31 31.95
C SER A 22 -10.83 2.53 31.04
N GLN A 23 -10.42 2.48 29.77
CA GLN A 23 -10.58 3.60 28.82
C GLN A 23 -10.47 3.12 27.37
N GLY A 24 -10.82 4.00 26.41
CA GLY A 24 -10.65 3.77 24.98
C GLY A 24 -11.43 2.55 24.46
N LEU A 25 -10.85 1.86 23.46
CA LEU A 25 -11.47 0.69 22.83
C LEU A 25 -11.82 -0.42 23.83
N GLY A 26 -10.95 -0.69 24.82
CA GLY A 26 -11.21 -1.73 25.82
C GLY A 26 -12.47 -1.45 26.64
N LYS A 27 -12.69 -0.18 27.03
CA LYS A 27 -13.92 0.24 27.73
C LYS A 27 -15.14 0.15 26.82
N ALA A 28 -15.02 0.56 25.55
CA ALA A 28 -16.11 0.46 24.59
C ALA A 28 -16.53 -1.00 24.30
N ILE A 29 -15.56 -1.91 24.18
CA ILE A 29 -15.84 -3.36 24.09
C ILE A 29 -16.50 -3.86 25.37
N ALA A 30 -15.99 -3.48 26.55
CA ALA A 30 -16.63 -3.85 27.82
C ALA A 30 -18.09 -3.39 27.89
N LYS A 31 -18.40 -2.18 27.39
CA LYS A 31 -19.77 -1.65 27.34
C LYS A 31 -20.67 -2.48 26.43
N GLU A 32 -20.21 -2.81 25.22
CA GLU A 32 -20.94 -3.70 24.30
C GLU A 32 -21.22 -5.08 24.93
N LEU A 33 -20.26 -5.63 25.68
CA LEU A 33 -20.43 -6.91 26.37
C LEU A 33 -21.47 -6.83 27.50
N VAL A 34 -21.45 -5.75 28.30
CA VAL A 34 -22.48 -5.51 29.33
C VAL A 34 -23.87 -5.36 28.69
N LEU A 35 -23.98 -4.62 27.59
CA LEU A 35 -25.24 -4.47 26.84
C LEU A 35 -25.74 -5.79 26.23
N ARG A 36 -24.88 -6.80 26.11
CA ARG A 36 -25.20 -8.16 25.67
C ARG A 36 -25.46 -9.14 26.82
N GLY A 37 -25.60 -8.65 28.05
CA GLY A 37 -25.94 -9.48 29.23
C GLY A 37 -24.75 -10.14 29.92
N ALA A 38 -23.50 -9.83 29.52
CA ALA A 38 -22.32 -10.44 30.11
C ALA A 38 -22.02 -9.90 31.51
N ASN A 39 -21.39 -10.75 32.34
CA ASN A 39 -20.64 -10.35 33.51
C ASN A 39 -19.24 -9.93 33.06
N VAL A 40 -18.80 -8.71 33.39
CA VAL A 40 -17.54 -8.16 32.87
C VAL A 40 -16.58 -7.80 33.99
N THR A 41 -15.36 -8.33 33.92
CA THR A 41 -14.26 -7.90 34.78
C THR A 41 -13.24 -7.13 33.95
N ILE A 42 -13.10 -5.83 34.21
CA ILE A 42 -12.11 -5.00 33.52
C ILE A 42 -10.76 -5.00 34.26
N VAL A 43 -9.67 -5.06 33.51
CA VAL A 43 -8.30 -5.08 34.07
C VAL A 43 -7.50 -3.90 33.54
N ALA A 44 -6.93 -3.11 34.44
CA ALA A 44 -5.96 -2.06 34.14
C ALA A 44 -5.06 -1.79 35.36
N ARG A 45 -4.29 -0.69 35.36
CA ARG A 45 -3.35 -0.37 36.45
C ARG A 45 -3.86 0.67 37.43
N THR A 46 -4.64 1.64 36.96
CA THR A 46 -5.01 2.82 37.75
C THR A 46 -6.39 2.58 38.37
N VAL A 47 -6.42 2.37 39.68
CA VAL A 47 -7.65 2.06 40.44
C VAL A 47 -8.74 3.10 40.25
N THR A 48 -8.42 4.39 40.24
CA THR A 48 -9.41 5.47 40.08
C THR A 48 -10.14 5.38 38.73
N LYS A 49 -9.39 5.22 37.63
CA LYS A 49 -9.97 5.01 36.29
C LYS A 49 -10.79 3.73 36.20
N LEU A 50 -10.39 2.67 36.91
CA LEU A 50 -11.15 1.42 36.96
C LEU A 50 -12.48 1.60 37.69
N GLN A 51 -12.49 2.31 38.81
CA GLN A 51 -13.71 2.60 39.58
C GLN A 51 -14.69 3.46 38.76
N GLU A 52 -14.21 4.51 38.11
CA GLU A 52 -15.01 5.35 37.20
C GLU A 52 -15.60 4.52 36.04
N ALA A 53 -14.77 3.69 35.39
CA ALA A 53 -15.24 2.83 34.31
C ALA A 53 -16.25 1.78 34.79
N VAL A 54 -16.07 1.18 35.97
CA VAL A 54 -17.05 0.23 36.52
C VAL A 54 -18.38 0.91 36.82
N ALA A 55 -18.39 2.15 37.31
CA ALA A 55 -19.62 2.90 37.51
C ALA A 55 -20.36 3.12 36.19
N GLU A 56 -19.68 3.67 35.17
CA GLU A 56 -20.26 3.92 33.84
C GLU A 56 -20.77 2.64 33.15
N LEU A 57 -20.01 1.54 33.26
CA LEU A 57 -20.41 0.25 32.70
C LEU A 57 -21.60 -0.35 33.47
N SER A 58 -21.67 -0.14 34.79
CA SER A 58 -22.78 -0.64 35.59
C SER A 58 -24.12 0.02 35.25
N ASP A 59 -24.09 1.28 34.80
CA ASP A 59 -25.28 2.00 34.32
C ASP A 59 -25.82 1.41 33.01
N SER A 60 -25.03 0.61 32.30
CA SER A 60 -25.41 -0.01 31.02
C SER A 60 -25.93 -1.45 31.16
N LYS A 61 -26.09 -1.96 32.39
CA LYS A 61 -26.60 -3.32 32.64
C LYS A 61 -28.04 -3.49 32.13
N ILE A 62 -28.32 -4.66 31.58
CA ILE A 62 -29.66 -5.07 31.11
C ILE A 62 -30.35 -6.06 32.06
N HIS A 63 -29.59 -6.70 32.95
CA HIS A 63 -30.10 -7.57 34.02
C HIS A 63 -29.56 -7.14 35.39
N GLU A 64 -30.40 -7.29 36.42
CA GLU A 64 -30.04 -6.89 37.80
C GLU A 64 -28.91 -7.74 38.39
N ASP A 65 -28.79 -9.01 37.96
CA ASP A 65 -27.79 -9.96 38.43
C ASP A 65 -26.43 -9.83 37.71
N GLN A 66 -26.31 -8.95 36.71
CA GLN A 66 -25.04 -8.70 36.02
C GLN A 66 -23.99 -8.12 36.98
N GLN A 67 -22.81 -8.72 36.95
CA GLN A 67 -21.64 -8.29 37.70
C GLN A 67 -20.69 -7.52 36.79
N VAL A 68 -20.35 -6.30 37.22
CA VAL A 68 -19.28 -5.50 36.61
C VAL A 68 -18.26 -5.23 37.71
N SER A 69 -17.05 -5.74 37.54
CA SER A 69 -15.99 -5.66 38.54
C SER A 69 -14.66 -5.27 37.90
N PHE A 70 -13.65 -5.01 38.72
CA PHE A 70 -12.33 -4.67 38.23
C PHE A 70 -11.21 -5.35 39.00
N GLU A 71 -10.06 -5.53 38.35
CA GLU A 71 -8.80 -5.95 38.96
C GLU A 71 -7.69 -4.98 38.55
N SER A 72 -6.88 -4.57 39.53
CA SER A 72 -5.73 -3.69 39.29
C SER A 72 -4.45 -4.53 39.17
N VAL A 73 -3.91 -4.64 37.96
CA VAL A 73 -2.79 -5.55 37.65
C VAL A 73 -1.80 -4.92 36.68
N ASP A 74 -0.50 -5.10 36.93
CA ASP A 74 0.53 -4.89 35.93
C ASP A 74 0.63 -6.11 35.01
N LEU A 75 0.12 -5.97 33.78
CA LEU A 75 0.11 -7.03 32.77
C LEU A 75 1.50 -7.35 32.21
N THR A 76 2.56 -6.61 32.59
CA THR A 76 3.94 -6.88 32.16
C THR A 76 4.70 -7.86 33.07
N SER A 77 4.08 -8.30 34.19
CA SER A 77 4.57 -9.37 35.06
C SER A 77 3.71 -10.62 34.92
N TYR A 78 4.34 -11.76 34.61
CA TYR A 78 3.63 -13.03 34.50
C TYR A 78 3.01 -13.46 35.84
N GLU A 79 3.73 -13.29 36.94
CA GLU A 79 3.31 -13.65 38.29
C GLU A 79 2.05 -12.86 38.70
N SER A 80 2.02 -11.57 38.37
CA SER A 80 0.88 -10.70 38.65
C SER A 80 -0.36 -11.12 37.84
N VAL A 81 -0.17 -11.43 36.56
CA VAL A 81 -1.25 -11.90 35.68
C VAL A 81 -1.78 -13.26 36.13
N HIS A 82 -0.89 -14.22 36.39
CA HIS A 82 -1.26 -15.56 36.85
C HIS A 82 -2.01 -15.50 38.18
N SER A 83 -1.50 -14.73 39.15
CA SER A 83 -2.16 -14.57 40.45
C SER A 83 -3.54 -13.90 40.34
N MET A 84 -3.72 -12.94 39.42
CA MET A 84 -5.06 -12.38 39.18
C MET A 84 -6.00 -13.44 38.60
N ILE A 85 -5.56 -14.17 37.58
CA ILE A 85 -6.42 -15.17 36.95
C ILE A 85 -6.80 -16.27 37.93
N GLU A 86 -5.90 -16.75 38.79
CA GLU A 86 -6.22 -17.78 39.80
C GLU A 86 -7.18 -17.27 40.90
N ARG A 87 -7.08 -16.00 41.30
CA ARG A 87 -7.94 -15.42 42.34
C ARG A 87 -9.39 -15.18 41.90
N LEU A 88 -9.67 -15.16 40.59
CA LEU A 88 -11.04 -14.99 40.11
C LEU A 88 -11.93 -16.14 40.65
N PRO A 89 -13.12 -15.85 41.20
CA PRO A 89 -14.02 -16.88 41.73
C PRO A 89 -14.62 -17.78 40.63
N PHE A 90 -14.44 -17.41 39.37
CA PHE A 90 -14.88 -18.12 38.18
C PHE A 90 -13.71 -18.34 37.22
N CYS A 91 -13.82 -19.33 36.34
CA CYS A 91 -12.97 -19.41 35.15
C CYS A 91 -13.58 -18.50 34.08
N PRO A 92 -12.84 -17.54 33.48
CA PRO A 92 -13.39 -16.71 32.41
C PRO A 92 -13.89 -17.56 31.24
N ASP A 93 -15.06 -17.23 30.71
CA ASP A 93 -15.66 -17.87 29.54
C ASP A 93 -15.10 -17.28 28.25
N HIS A 94 -14.86 -15.98 28.26
CA HIS A 94 -14.14 -15.28 27.20
C HIS A 94 -13.08 -14.34 27.78
N VAL A 95 -12.03 -14.08 27.01
CA VAL A 95 -10.98 -13.12 27.35
C VAL A 95 -10.76 -12.18 26.17
N VAL A 96 -10.87 -10.88 26.43
CA VAL A 96 -10.51 -9.82 25.49
C VAL A 96 -9.23 -9.16 25.97
N HIS A 97 -8.14 -9.34 25.23
CA HIS A 97 -6.89 -8.65 25.48
C HIS A 97 -6.78 -7.39 24.61
N CYS A 98 -7.18 -6.24 25.16
CA CYS A 98 -7.12 -4.93 24.48
C CYS A 98 -6.01 -4.02 25.03
N ALA A 99 -5.39 -4.36 26.16
CA ALA A 99 -4.30 -3.58 26.74
C ALA A 99 -3.12 -3.42 25.75
N GLY A 100 -2.63 -2.20 25.63
CA GLY A 100 -1.51 -1.85 24.77
C GLY A 100 -1.35 -0.34 24.67
N SER A 101 -0.21 0.10 24.14
CA SER A 101 0.07 1.51 23.88
C SER A 101 1.16 1.62 22.84
N CYS A 102 1.12 2.65 21.99
CA CYS A 102 2.18 2.95 21.05
C CYS A 102 3.03 4.13 21.55
N ILE A 103 4.33 4.09 21.24
CA ILE A 103 5.25 5.23 21.32
C ILE A 103 5.84 5.37 19.91
N PRO A 104 5.33 6.30 19.09
CA PRO A 104 5.83 6.53 17.74
C PRO A 104 7.13 7.34 17.77
N GLY A 105 7.95 7.19 16.73
CA GLY A 105 9.18 7.94 16.54
C GLY A 105 10.07 7.30 15.47
N PHE A 106 11.02 8.06 14.94
CA PHE A 106 12.00 7.49 14.01
C PHE A 106 12.95 6.52 14.73
N PHE A 107 13.30 5.44 14.05
CA PHE A 107 14.00 4.30 14.65
C PHE A 107 15.29 4.68 15.41
N THR A 108 16.09 5.61 14.86
CA THR A 108 17.36 6.05 15.46
C THR A 108 17.19 7.17 16.50
N GLU A 109 16.00 7.76 16.60
CA GLU A 109 15.68 8.84 17.55
C GLU A 109 15.00 8.29 18.82
N LEU A 110 14.49 7.06 18.77
CA LEU A 110 13.93 6.37 19.91
C LEU A 110 15.03 5.80 20.79
N ASP A 111 14.89 5.99 22.10
CA ASP A 111 15.74 5.33 23.08
C ASP A 111 15.54 3.79 23.02
N PRO A 112 16.62 2.98 23.08
CA PRO A 112 16.51 1.51 23.04
C PRO A 112 15.50 0.91 24.04
N SER A 113 15.31 1.52 25.22
CA SER A 113 14.34 1.04 26.22
C SER A 113 12.89 1.12 25.74
N VAL A 114 12.57 1.97 24.76
CA VAL A 114 11.24 2.06 24.15
C VAL A 114 10.89 0.74 23.47
N PHE A 115 11.83 0.09 22.79
CA PHE A 115 11.58 -1.19 22.10
C PHE A 115 11.28 -2.32 23.10
N GLU A 116 12.05 -2.41 24.18
CA GLU A 116 11.81 -3.40 25.25
C GLU A 116 10.46 -3.16 25.94
N LYS A 117 10.15 -1.90 26.24
CA LYS A 117 8.89 -1.51 26.84
C LYS A 117 7.70 -1.84 25.95
N GLN A 118 7.78 -1.52 24.66
CA GLN A 118 6.74 -1.85 23.67
C GLN A 118 6.53 -3.37 23.54
N MET A 119 7.62 -4.15 23.55
CA MET A 119 7.56 -5.62 23.53
C MET A 119 6.86 -6.17 24.77
N ARG A 120 7.20 -5.67 25.96
CA ARG A 120 6.59 -6.09 27.23
C ARG A 120 5.10 -5.74 27.29
N GLN A 121 4.76 -4.50 26.96
CA GLN A 121 3.42 -3.95 27.12
C GLN A 121 2.40 -4.48 26.10
N ASN A 122 2.84 -4.83 24.89
CA ASN A 122 1.93 -5.31 23.84
C ASN A 122 2.02 -6.83 23.66
N TYR A 123 3.22 -7.36 23.39
CA TYR A 123 3.39 -8.78 23.05
C TYR A 123 3.41 -9.68 24.28
N LEU A 124 4.34 -9.45 25.23
CA LEU A 124 4.44 -10.34 26.40
C LEU A 124 3.21 -10.27 27.29
N ALA A 125 2.58 -9.09 27.42
CA ALA A 125 1.28 -8.97 28.07
C ALA A 125 0.20 -9.86 27.43
N SER A 126 0.15 -9.94 26.09
CA SER A 126 -0.74 -10.86 25.37
C SER A 126 -0.41 -12.31 25.68
N VAL A 127 0.88 -12.68 25.67
CA VAL A 127 1.36 -14.03 25.99
C VAL A 127 0.96 -14.41 27.41
N TYR A 128 1.22 -13.56 28.41
CA TYR A 128 0.96 -13.86 29.82
C TYR A 128 -0.53 -14.03 30.09
N VAL A 129 -1.36 -13.14 29.55
CA VAL A 129 -2.82 -13.21 29.70
C VAL A 129 -3.37 -14.47 29.03
N CYS A 130 -2.96 -14.76 27.79
CA CYS A 130 -3.39 -15.97 27.09
C CYS A 130 -2.93 -17.23 27.80
N HIS A 131 -1.66 -17.30 28.18
CA HIS A 131 -1.09 -18.49 28.81
C HIS A 131 -1.79 -18.82 30.13
N ALA A 132 -1.95 -17.83 31.01
CA ALA A 132 -2.62 -18.05 32.29
C ALA A 132 -4.13 -18.32 32.12
N ALA A 133 -4.81 -17.65 31.18
CA ALA A 133 -6.21 -17.91 30.89
C ALA A 133 -6.43 -19.31 30.30
N ILE A 134 -5.69 -19.69 29.26
CA ILE A 134 -5.80 -21.00 28.59
C ILE A 134 -5.48 -22.13 29.58
N ARG A 135 -4.48 -21.94 30.44
CA ARG A 135 -4.15 -22.93 31.48
C ARG A 135 -5.32 -23.22 32.41
N ARG A 136 -6.07 -22.20 32.82
CA ARG A 136 -7.27 -22.37 33.66
C ARG A 136 -8.46 -22.88 32.85
N MET A 137 -8.66 -22.38 31.63
CA MET A 137 -9.76 -22.77 30.74
C MET A 137 -9.69 -24.25 30.34
N LYS A 138 -8.51 -24.79 30.03
CA LYS A 138 -8.38 -26.18 29.56
C LYS A 138 -8.73 -27.24 30.61
N GLU A 139 -8.76 -26.88 31.89
CA GLU A 139 -9.10 -27.80 32.98
C GLU A 139 -10.62 -27.98 33.15
N ILE A 140 -11.41 -27.15 32.47
CA ILE A 140 -12.88 -27.12 32.58
C ILE A 140 -13.45 -27.17 31.16
N SER A 141 -14.22 -28.21 30.82
CA SER A 141 -14.90 -28.30 29.52
C SER A 141 -16.39 -27.94 29.66
N PRO A 142 -16.79 -26.68 29.42
CA PRO A 142 -18.20 -26.29 29.39
C PRO A 142 -18.91 -26.87 28.15
N SER A 143 -20.24 -26.79 28.12
CA SER A 143 -21.07 -27.26 26.98
C SER A 143 -21.09 -26.31 25.78
N TYR A 144 -20.25 -25.26 25.79
CA TYR A 144 -20.16 -24.22 24.78
C TYR A 144 -18.69 -23.83 24.56
N SER A 145 -18.36 -23.30 23.39
CA SER A 145 -16.97 -22.92 23.11
C SER A 145 -16.59 -21.60 23.79
N ARG A 146 -15.40 -21.57 24.38
CA ARG A 146 -14.79 -20.34 24.94
C ARG A 146 -14.07 -19.56 23.84
N ARG A 147 -13.80 -18.28 24.07
CA ARG A 147 -13.13 -17.43 23.06
C ARG A 147 -12.12 -16.46 23.64
N ILE A 148 -10.96 -16.39 23.00
CA ILE A 148 -9.91 -15.40 23.26
C ILE A 148 -9.85 -14.43 22.09
N LEU A 149 -10.04 -13.15 22.36
CA LEU A 149 -9.88 -12.06 21.41
C LEU A 149 -8.60 -11.28 21.72
N LEU A 150 -7.70 -11.19 20.74
CA LEU A 150 -6.52 -10.33 20.79
C LEU A 150 -6.73 -9.07 19.95
N VAL A 151 -6.45 -7.90 20.52
CA VAL A 151 -6.46 -6.64 19.76
C VAL A 151 -5.08 -6.38 19.16
N GLY A 152 -4.99 -6.63 17.86
CA GLY A 152 -3.85 -6.29 17.02
C GLY A 152 -3.89 -4.84 16.55
N SER A 153 -3.50 -4.61 15.29
CA SER A 153 -3.53 -3.31 14.63
C SER A 153 -3.41 -3.51 13.12
N LEU A 154 -4.01 -2.62 12.32
CA LEU A 154 -3.77 -2.54 10.88
C LEU A 154 -2.27 -2.43 10.55
N LEU A 155 -1.50 -1.75 11.41
CA LEU A 155 -0.04 -1.60 11.30
C LEU A 155 0.76 -2.91 11.43
N SER A 156 0.11 -4.02 11.82
CA SER A 156 0.70 -5.37 11.74
C SER A 156 0.81 -5.87 10.29
N SER A 157 -0.02 -5.32 9.39
CA SER A 157 -0.07 -5.67 7.97
C SER A 157 0.44 -4.53 7.09
N LEU A 158 0.27 -3.30 7.53
CA LEU A 158 0.78 -2.10 6.86
C LEU A 158 1.80 -1.38 7.74
N PRO A 159 3.04 -1.87 7.87
CA PRO A 159 4.07 -1.16 8.61
C PRO A 159 4.46 0.12 7.86
N ILE A 160 4.38 1.27 8.53
CA ILE A 160 4.79 2.57 8.00
C ILE A 160 5.89 3.18 8.87
N ILE A 161 6.55 4.22 8.36
CA ILE A 161 7.61 4.92 9.09
C ILE A 161 7.08 5.48 10.41
N GLY A 162 7.93 5.55 11.43
CA GLY A 162 7.57 6.06 12.75
C GLY A 162 6.97 5.02 13.70
N TYR A 163 6.58 3.84 13.20
CA TYR A 163 5.99 2.77 14.00
C TYR A 163 6.93 1.57 14.19
N SER A 164 8.23 1.74 14.01
CA SER A 164 9.21 0.64 14.13
C SER A 164 9.24 -0.02 15.50
N ALA A 165 8.90 0.70 16.58
CA ALA A 165 8.79 0.11 17.92
C ALA A 165 7.42 -0.56 18.19
N TYR A 166 6.42 -0.34 17.34
CA TYR A 166 5.03 -0.78 17.55
C TYR A 166 4.53 -1.81 16.53
N SER A 167 4.74 -1.58 15.23
CA SER A 167 4.32 -2.50 14.17
C SER A 167 4.87 -3.91 14.34
N PRO A 168 6.17 -4.13 14.67
CA PRO A 168 6.70 -5.48 14.85
C PRO A 168 6.05 -6.21 16.03
N VAL A 169 5.77 -5.51 17.14
CA VAL A 169 5.13 -6.14 18.32
C VAL A 169 3.68 -6.51 18.04
N LYS A 170 2.94 -5.70 17.26
CA LYS A 170 1.58 -6.06 16.83
C LYS A 170 1.55 -7.14 15.75
N ALA A 171 2.58 -7.24 14.90
CA ALA A 171 2.76 -8.40 14.02
C ALA A 171 3.03 -9.69 14.82
N ALA A 172 3.82 -9.61 15.90
CA ALA A 172 4.03 -10.74 16.81
C ALA A 172 2.72 -11.17 17.49
N VAL A 173 1.87 -10.23 17.94
CA VAL A 173 0.52 -10.54 18.47
C VAL A 173 -0.36 -11.23 17.43
N ARG A 174 -0.33 -10.78 16.17
CA ARG A 174 -1.07 -11.45 15.08
C ARG A 174 -0.61 -12.89 14.89
N ASN A 175 0.70 -13.14 14.88
CA ASN A 175 1.25 -14.49 14.73
C ASN A 175 1.00 -15.39 15.96
N LEU A 176 1.02 -14.79 17.15
CA LEU A 176 0.58 -15.47 18.38
C LEU A 176 -0.87 -15.95 18.24
N ALA A 177 -1.77 -15.13 17.68
CA ALA A 177 -3.15 -15.53 17.44
C ALA A 177 -3.24 -16.74 16.48
N ASP A 178 -2.49 -16.75 15.38
CA ASP A 178 -2.45 -17.88 14.43
C ASP A 178 -1.98 -19.18 15.10
N SER A 179 -0.97 -19.09 15.97
CA SER A 179 -0.41 -20.23 16.71
C SER A 179 -1.39 -20.74 17.77
N LEU A 180 -1.90 -19.84 18.62
CA LEU A 180 -2.86 -20.18 19.66
C LEU A 180 -4.16 -20.75 19.06
N ARG A 181 -4.61 -20.25 17.91
CA ARG A 181 -5.78 -20.81 17.22
C ARG A 181 -5.61 -22.30 16.89
N GLN A 182 -4.40 -22.76 16.59
CA GLN A 182 -4.14 -24.18 16.31
C GLN A 182 -4.07 -24.99 17.61
N GLU A 183 -3.33 -24.51 18.60
CA GLU A 183 -3.21 -25.20 19.90
C GLU A 183 -4.55 -25.28 20.63
N CYS A 184 -5.35 -24.22 20.57
CA CYS A 184 -6.64 -24.13 21.26
C CYS A 184 -7.72 -25.05 20.66
N ILE A 185 -7.49 -25.62 19.47
CA ILE A 185 -8.33 -26.73 18.94
C ILE A 185 -8.31 -27.92 19.91
N LEU A 186 -7.20 -28.17 20.62
CA LEU A 186 -7.08 -29.26 21.59
C LEU A 186 -8.05 -29.13 22.77
N TYR A 187 -8.57 -27.91 23.02
CA TYR A 187 -9.29 -27.56 24.24
C TYR A 187 -10.68 -26.95 23.98
N ASP A 188 -11.16 -26.95 22.73
CA ASP A 188 -12.40 -26.29 22.30
C ASP A 188 -12.46 -24.79 22.65
N ILE A 189 -11.32 -24.11 22.53
CA ILE A 189 -11.20 -22.67 22.69
C ILE A 189 -10.98 -22.03 21.32
N GLU A 190 -11.81 -21.05 21.00
CA GLU A 190 -11.68 -20.26 19.79
C GLU A 190 -10.76 -19.05 20.02
N VAL A 191 -10.06 -18.63 18.97
CA VAL A 191 -9.18 -17.46 19.01
C VAL A 191 -9.56 -16.55 17.84
N SER A 192 -9.71 -15.25 18.12
CA SER A 192 -9.89 -14.20 17.11
C SER A 192 -8.86 -13.11 17.32
N VAL A 193 -8.49 -12.41 16.26
CA VAL A 193 -7.66 -11.20 16.31
C VAL A 193 -8.35 -10.06 15.58
N TYR A 194 -8.44 -8.92 16.25
CA TYR A 194 -9.01 -7.70 15.70
C TYR A 194 -7.90 -6.75 15.25
N LEU A 195 -7.95 -6.30 13.98
CA LEU A 195 -6.99 -5.37 13.38
C LEU A 195 -7.66 -4.01 13.10
N PRO A 196 -7.85 -3.17 14.12
CA PRO A 196 -8.44 -1.85 13.92
C PRO A 196 -7.50 -0.91 13.14
N SER A 197 -8.13 0.04 12.44
CA SER A 197 -7.48 1.27 11.92
C SER A 197 -7.31 2.30 13.04
N THR A 198 -7.04 3.55 12.70
CA THR A 198 -6.93 4.68 13.63
C THR A 198 -8.20 4.85 14.46
N ILE A 199 -8.07 4.77 15.80
CA ILE A 199 -9.16 4.95 16.76
C ILE A 199 -8.93 6.23 17.56
N LEU A 200 -9.92 7.11 17.54
CA LEU A 200 -9.98 8.31 18.38
C LEU A 200 -10.11 7.87 19.85
N SER A 201 -8.99 7.91 20.57
CA SER A 201 -8.88 7.45 21.95
C SER A 201 -7.87 8.31 22.71
N PRO A 202 -7.88 8.29 24.06
CA PRO A 202 -6.87 8.99 24.84
C PRO A 202 -5.43 8.53 24.54
N GLY A 203 -5.26 7.28 24.09
CA GLY A 203 -3.97 6.76 23.63
C GLY A 203 -3.51 7.45 22.33
N TYR A 204 -4.43 7.59 21.36
CA TYR A 204 -4.14 8.26 20.09
C TYR A 204 -3.82 9.75 20.27
N GLU A 205 -4.51 10.44 21.17
CA GLU A 205 -4.18 11.83 21.53
C GLU A 205 -2.75 11.96 22.07
N GLN A 206 -2.37 11.07 23.00
CA GLN A 206 -1.01 11.04 23.55
C GLN A 206 0.02 10.70 22.46
N GLU A 207 -0.28 9.77 21.57
CA GLU A 207 0.61 9.41 20.45
C GLU A 207 0.84 10.60 19.52
N ASN A 208 -0.20 11.36 19.19
CA ASN A 208 -0.08 12.54 18.32
C ASN A 208 0.86 13.61 18.88
N THR A 209 1.06 13.69 20.20
CA THR A 209 2.06 14.61 20.80
C THR A 209 3.51 14.20 20.52
N LEU A 210 3.74 12.94 20.15
CA LEU A 210 5.07 12.36 19.93
C LEU A 210 5.37 12.11 18.44
N LYS A 211 4.35 12.04 17.58
CA LYS A 211 4.51 11.71 16.16
C LYS A 211 5.35 12.77 15.44
N PRO A 212 6.40 12.34 14.72
CA PRO A 212 7.03 13.20 13.72
C PRO A 212 6.02 13.67 12.66
N GLU A 213 6.21 14.86 12.11
CA GLU A 213 5.35 15.45 11.07
C GLU A 213 5.06 14.49 9.91
N LEU A 214 6.08 13.77 9.44
CA LEU A 214 5.91 12.79 8.36
C LEU A 214 4.91 11.67 8.70
N VAL A 215 4.86 11.24 9.96
CA VAL A 215 3.95 10.20 10.42
C VAL A 215 2.51 10.71 10.40
N LEU A 216 2.29 11.94 10.89
CA LEU A 216 0.98 12.61 10.83
C LEU A 216 0.49 12.75 9.38
N GLN A 217 1.37 13.12 8.45
CA GLN A 217 1.06 13.23 7.03
C GLN A 217 0.69 11.88 6.39
N MET A 218 1.32 10.78 6.83
CA MET A 218 0.97 9.45 6.33
C MET A 218 -0.40 9.00 6.82
N GLU A 219 -0.73 9.26 8.08
CA GLU A 219 -2.01 8.89 8.68
C GLU A 219 -3.17 9.78 8.25
N GLY A 220 -2.91 11.01 7.81
CA GLY A 220 -3.96 11.91 7.32
C GLY A 220 -4.75 11.38 6.11
N MET A 221 -4.30 10.25 5.53
CA MET A 221 -4.98 9.52 4.46
C MET A 221 -5.93 8.43 4.97
N ASP A 222 -5.85 8.08 6.26
CA ASP A 222 -6.59 6.97 6.86
C ASP A 222 -7.96 7.42 7.37
N SER A 223 -8.89 6.48 7.35
CA SER A 223 -10.18 6.64 8.01
C SER A 223 -10.03 6.56 9.53
N VAL A 224 -10.68 7.50 10.20
CA VAL A 224 -10.74 7.60 11.66
C VAL A 224 -12.09 7.10 12.15
N GLN A 225 -12.10 6.48 13.32
CA GLN A 225 -13.32 5.99 13.97
C GLN A 225 -13.28 6.21 15.47
N THR A 226 -14.45 6.28 16.08
CA THR A 226 -14.63 6.33 17.55
C THR A 226 -14.34 4.96 18.19
N CYS A 227 -14.18 4.95 19.52
CA CYS A 227 -14.00 3.70 20.25
C CYS A 227 -15.25 2.81 20.16
N GLU A 228 -16.44 3.42 20.11
CA GLU A 228 -17.75 2.76 20.03
C GLU A 228 -17.96 2.12 18.65
N GLU A 229 -17.66 2.83 17.56
CA GLU A 229 -17.70 2.27 16.20
C GLU A 229 -16.72 1.10 16.07
N ALA A 230 -15.49 1.26 16.58
CA ALA A 230 -14.49 0.20 16.58
C ALA A 230 -14.92 -1.03 17.41
N ALA A 231 -15.59 -0.82 18.55
CA ALA A 231 -16.14 -1.90 19.36
C ALA A 231 -17.29 -2.62 18.64
N SER A 232 -18.20 -1.87 18.03
CA SER A 232 -19.32 -2.43 17.25
C SER A 232 -18.85 -3.28 16.06
N HIS A 233 -17.84 -2.81 15.32
CA HIS A 233 -17.21 -3.60 14.25
C HIS A 233 -16.55 -4.86 14.78
N CYS A 234 -15.84 -4.76 15.91
CA CYS A 234 -15.24 -5.90 16.58
C CYS A 234 -16.30 -6.95 16.96
N MET A 235 -17.39 -6.52 17.58
CA MET A 235 -18.48 -7.42 17.97
C MET A 235 -19.15 -8.08 16.76
N THR A 236 -19.38 -7.33 15.68
CA THR A 236 -19.94 -7.88 14.43
C THR A 236 -19.05 -8.98 13.85
N GLY A 237 -17.73 -8.82 13.90
CA GLY A 237 -16.78 -9.86 13.49
C GLY A 237 -16.82 -11.10 14.39
N LEU A 238 -16.94 -10.90 15.71
CA LEU A 238 -17.12 -12.01 16.65
C LEU A 238 -18.43 -12.76 16.39
N ASP A 239 -19.53 -12.06 16.12
CA ASP A 239 -20.84 -12.68 15.85
C ASP A 239 -20.80 -13.57 14.60
N ARG A 240 -19.95 -13.23 13.62
CA ARG A 240 -19.68 -14.03 12.41
C ARG A 240 -18.70 -15.17 12.62
N GLY A 241 -18.08 -15.25 13.80
CA GLY A 241 -17.01 -16.20 14.11
C GLY A 241 -15.76 -15.96 13.27
N ASP A 242 -15.49 -14.70 12.91
CA ASP A 242 -14.31 -14.35 12.11
C ASP A 242 -13.03 -14.54 12.94
N PHE A 243 -12.03 -15.17 12.31
CA PHE A 243 -10.70 -15.26 12.91
C PHE A 243 -9.99 -13.90 12.83
N LEU A 244 -9.95 -13.29 11.65
CA LEU A 244 -9.25 -12.03 11.43
C LEU A 244 -10.26 -10.91 11.16
N ILE A 245 -10.64 -10.23 12.23
CA ILE A 245 -11.60 -9.13 12.19
C ILE A 245 -10.88 -7.87 11.71
N ALA A 246 -11.37 -7.25 10.64
CA ALA A 246 -10.85 -6.01 10.10
C ALA A 246 -11.99 -5.01 9.88
N ASN A 247 -11.68 -3.73 9.97
CA ASN A 247 -12.61 -2.65 9.65
C ASN A 247 -12.48 -2.26 8.18
N GLU A 248 -13.52 -1.63 7.64
CA GLU A 248 -13.53 -0.84 6.40
C GLU A 248 -12.83 -1.46 5.17
N SER A 249 -12.95 -0.82 4.01
CA SER A 249 -12.29 -1.34 2.79
C SER A 249 -10.78 -1.44 2.94
N THR A 250 -10.13 -0.53 3.67
CA THR A 250 -8.68 -0.49 3.84
C THR A 250 -8.17 -1.68 4.67
N GLY A 251 -8.85 -2.02 5.77
CA GLY A 251 -8.48 -3.18 6.58
C GLY A 251 -8.66 -4.48 5.81
N HIS A 252 -9.76 -4.61 5.06
CA HIS A 252 -9.98 -5.75 4.17
C HIS A 252 -8.93 -5.87 3.05
N LEU A 253 -8.50 -4.76 2.45
CA LEU A 253 -7.43 -4.76 1.45
C LEU A 253 -6.08 -5.16 2.05
N MET A 254 -5.71 -4.58 3.21
CA MET A 254 -4.40 -4.84 3.81
C MET A 254 -4.29 -6.24 4.40
N LYS A 255 -5.35 -6.78 5.01
CA LYS A 255 -5.34 -8.17 5.48
C LYS A 255 -5.13 -9.17 4.34
N ASN A 256 -5.67 -8.87 3.16
CA ASN A 256 -5.57 -9.69 1.96
C ASN A 256 -4.33 -9.42 1.13
N HIS A 257 -3.65 -8.30 1.35
CA HIS A 257 -2.31 -8.06 0.82
C HIS A 257 -1.25 -8.83 1.62
N CYS A 258 -1.38 -8.85 2.95
CA CYS A 258 -0.50 -9.57 3.86
C CYS A 258 -1.15 -10.87 4.34
N ARG A 259 -1.44 -11.76 3.37
CA ARG A 259 -1.98 -13.10 3.65
C ARG A 259 -0.95 -13.92 4.42
N ASN A 260 -1.41 -14.60 5.44
CA ASN A 260 -0.64 -15.60 6.19
C ASN A 260 -1.39 -16.94 6.12
N SER A 261 -0.96 -17.96 6.88
CA SER A 261 -1.71 -19.23 7.01
C SER A 261 -3.02 -19.11 7.82
N SER A 262 -3.41 -17.89 8.21
CA SER A 262 -4.67 -17.58 8.89
C SER A 262 -5.89 -18.10 8.10
N PRO A 263 -6.95 -18.57 8.78
CA PRO A 263 -8.22 -18.86 8.13
C PRO A 263 -8.76 -17.65 7.34
N HIS A 264 -9.33 -17.92 6.17
CA HIS A 264 -10.02 -16.92 5.36
C HIS A 264 -11.52 -17.02 5.63
N ASP A 265 -12.08 -15.96 6.20
CA ASP A 265 -13.45 -15.98 6.73
C ASP A 265 -14.50 -15.99 5.63
N ASN A 266 -14.25 -15.20 4.58
CA ASN A 266 -15.01 -15.26 3.33
C ASN A 266 -14.03 -15.45 2.17
N PRO A 267 -13.74 -16.70 1.75
CA PRO A 267 -12.68 -16.98 0.78
C PRO A 267 -12.90 -16.30 -0.58
N ILE A 268 -14.15 -16.16 -1.02
CA ILE A 268 -14.49 -15.52 -2.31
C ILE A 268 -14.19 -14.02 -2.24
N LEU A 269 -14.75 -13.33 -1.24
CA LEU A 269 -14.58 -11.89 -1.10
C LEU A 269 -13.11 -11.53 -0.79
N GLU A 270 -12.45 -12.33 0.03
CA GLU A 270 -11.04 -12.17 0.36
C GLU A 270 -10.12 -12.38 -0.85
N TYR A 271 -10.46 -13.30 -1.76
CA TYR A 271 -9.75 -13.46 -3.01
C TYR A 271 -9.89 -12.23 -3.91
N LEU A 272 -11.09 -11.65 -4.00
CA LEU A 272 -11.31 -10.40 -4.75
C LEU A 272 -10.50 -9.23 -4.17
N PHE A 273 -10.50 -9.07 -2.84
CA PHE A 273 -9.65 -8.07 -2.19
C PHE A 273 -8.16 -8.30 -2.46
N ALA A 274 -7.70 -9.55 -2.48
CA ALA A 274 -6.31 -9.89 -2.78
C ALA A 274 -5.91 -9.52 -4.23
N LEU A 275 -6.81 -9.72 -5.21
CA LEU A 275 -6.58 -9.29 -6.59
C LEU A 275 -6.48 -7.77 -6.71
N VAL A 276 -7.39 -7.04 -6.05
CA VAL A 276 -7.37 -5.58 -6.04
C VAL A 276 -6.09 -5.06 -5.35
N SER A 277 -5.73 -5.62 -4.19
CA SER A 277 -4.54 -5.20 -3.46
C SER A 277 -3.25 -5.50 -4.23
N LEU A 278 -3.17 -6.65 -4.92
CA LEU A 278 -2.03 -7.02 -5.77
C LEU A 278 -1.76 -5.95 -6.84
N LEU A 279 -2.81 -5.44 -7.49
CA LEU A 279 -2.69 -4.42 -8.53
C LEU A 279 -2.45 -3.02 -7.96
N ALA A 280 -3.06 -2.68 -6.82
CA ALA A 280 -2.95 -1.36 -6.21
C ALA A 280 -1.63 -1.14 -5.45
N TRP A 281 -1.07 -2.19 -4.85
CA TRP A 281 0.07 -2.09 -3.93
C TRP A 281 1.33 -1.46 -4.52
N PRO A 282 1.79 -1.78 -5.76
CA PRO A 282 2.96 -1.14 -6.33
C PRO A 282 2.85 0.39 -6.38
N PHE A 283 1.65 0.91 -6.64
CA PHE A 283 1.37 2.35 -6.66
C PHE A 283 1.34 2.94 -5.24
N TYR A 284 0.68 2.25 -4.31
CA TYR A 284 0.58 2.69 -2.92
C TYR A 284 1.96 2.71 -2.23
N ARG A 285 2.73 1.62 -2.33
CA ARG A 285 4.12 1.56 -1.84
C ARG A 285 4.96 2.68 -2.42
N ARG A 286 4.86 2.94 -3.73
CA ARG A 286 5.62 4.01 -4.38
C ARG A 286 5.21 5.39 -3.86
N LYS A 287 3.93 5.62 -3.56
CA LYS A 287 3.45 6.84 -2.93
C LYS A 287 4.06 7.01 -1.54
N LEU A 288 4.00 5.99 -0.69
CA LEU A 288 4.59 6.01 0.65
C LEU A 288 6.11 6.29 0.61
N ASP A 289 6.85 5.53 -0.20
CA ASP A 289 8.31 5.72 -0.37
C ASP A 289 8.64 7.12 -0.90
N SER A 290 7.77 7.69 -1.75
CA SER A 290 7.94 9.04 -2.28
C SER A 290 7.72 10.09 -1.19
N LEU A 291 6.75 9.93 -0.29
CA LEU A 291 6.54 10.85 0.82
C LEU A 291 7.74 10.87 1.76
N VAL A 292 8.26 9.70 2.15
CA VAL A 292 9.50 9.59 2.95
C VAL A 292 10.67 10.26 2.23
N TYR A 293 10.79 10.03 0.93
CA TYR A 293 11.88 10.60 0.14
C TYR A 293 11.81 12.12 0.05
N GLN A 294 10.62 12.70 -0.20
CA GLN A 294 10.45 14.16 -0.24
C GLN A 294 10.74 14.78 1.12
N TYR A 295 10.22 14.18 2.19
CA TYR A 295 10.52 14.62 3.54
C TYR A 295 12.03 14.61 3.85
N ALA A 296 12.75 13.56 3.41
CA ALA A 296 14.19 13.48 3.57
C ALA A 296 14.96 14.56 2.78
N LEU A 297 14.46 14.99 1.62
CA LEU A 297 15.02 16.12 0.88
C LEU A 297 14.74 17.44 1.59
N GLU A 298 13.50 17.66 2.02
CA GLU A 298 13.06 18.88 2.71
C GLU A 298 13.79 19.11 4.02
N LYS A 299 14.03 18.04 4.79
CA LYS A 299 14.80 18.08 6.05
C LYS A 299 16.32 18.02 5.84
N GLY A 300 16.79 17.88 4.61
CA GLY A 300 18.22 17.80 4.29
C GLY A 300 18.91 16.51 4.75
N TYR A 301 18.16 15.46 5.12
CA TYR A 301 18.71 14.14 5.47
C TYR A 301 19.37 13.44 4.28
N ARG A 302 18.97 13.81 3.05
CA ARG A 302 19.47 13.20 1.83
C ARG A 302 19.55 14.22 0.70
N GLN A 303 20.54 14.05 -0.17
CA GLN A 303 20.60 14.75 -1.46
C GLN A 303 19.77 14.02 -2.53
N PRO A 304 19.20 14.73 -3.53
CA PRO A 304 18.53 14.08 -4.67
C PRO A 304 19.44 13.04 -5.33
N SER A 305 18.94 11.82 -5.45
CA SER A 305 19.63 10.75 -6.17
C SER A 305 19.34 10.87 -7.67
N SER A 306 20.34 10.57 -8.51
CA SER A 306 20.12 10.36 -9.94
C SER A 306 19.06 9.28 -10.20
N SER A 307 18.43 9.32 -11.38
CA SER A 307 17.37 8.37 -11.76
C SER A 307 17.83 6.92 -11.53
N ARG A 308 16.90 6.04 -11.19
CA ARG A 308 17.20 4.61 -10.96
C ARG A 308 18.00 4.05 -12.15
N ASN A 309 19.14 3.43 -11.90
CA ASN A 309 19.86 2.61 -12.89
C ASN A 309 18.97 1.43 -13.29
N SER A 310 18.06 1.67 -14.22
CA SER A 310 17.18 0.67 -14.83
C SER A 310 17.66 0.31 -16.22
N TRP A 311 18.97 0.43 -16.49
CA TRP A 311 19.56 0.22 -17.81
C TRP A 311 19.17 -1.12 -18.42
N ILE A 312 19.10 -2.20 -17.63
CA ILE A 312 18.64 -3.52 -18.08
C ILE A 312 17.21 -3.46 -18.61
N PHE A 313 16.29 -2.81 -17.88
CA PHE A 313 14.89 -2.67 -18.32
C PHE A 313 14.78 -1.75 -19.53
N THR A 314 15.57 -0.68 -19.58
CA THR A 314 15.64 0.20 -20.75
C THR A 314 16.09 -0.57 -21.98
N LEU A 315 17.18 -1.32 -21.88
CA LEU A 315 17.70 -2.13 -22.97
C LEU A 315 16.69 -3.20 -23.36
N LEU A 316 16.14 -3.96 -22.41
CA LEU A 316 15.14 -4.99 -22.68
C LEU A 316 13.93 -4.43 -23.43
N LEU A 317 13.40 -3.28 -22.99
CA LEU A 317 12.28 -2.65 -23.67
C LEU A 317 12.68 -2.13 -25.06
N THR A 318 13.87 -1.53 -25.19
CA THR A 318 14.41 -1.07 -26.48
C THR A 318 14.59 -2.23 -27.45
N PHE A 319 15.13 -3.36 -27.00
CA PHE A 319 15.25 -4.59 -27.79
C PHE A 319 13.88 -5.11 -28.20
N THR A 320 12.91 -5.12 -27.28
CA THR A 320 11.52 -5.51 -27.60
C THR A 320 10.92 -4.59 -28.65
N GLN A 321 11.15 -3.27 -28.54
CA GLN A 321 10.71 -2.28 -29.54
C GLN A 321 11.36 -2.53 -30.90
N LEU A 322 12.67 -2.80 -30.94
CA LEU A 322 13.40 -3.15 -32.16
C LEU A 322 12.87 -4.44 -32.78
N THR A 323 12.57 -5.48 -32.00
CA THR A 323 12.01 -6.73 -32.50
C THR A 323 10.63 -6.52 -33.10
N ILE A 324 9.73 -5.80 -32.40
CA ILE A 324 8.40 -5.47 -32.93
C ILE A 324 8.52 -4.66 -34.22
N PHE A 325 9.44 -3.69 -34.25
CA PHE A 325 9.68 -2.86 -35.44
C PHE A 325 10.19 -3.71 -36.62
N TYR A 326 11.19 -4.56 -36.38
CA TYR A 326 11.73 -5.49 -37.39
C TYR A 326 10.65 -6.40 -37.97
N LEU A 327 9.78 -6.97 -37.13
CA LEU A 327 8.66 -7.80 -37.58
C LEU A 327 7.62 -7.01 -38.37
N SER A 328 7.51 -5.70 -38.16
CA SER A 328 6.59 -4.82 -38.88
C SER A 328 7.14 -4.24 -40.19
N LEU A 329 8.43 -4.47 -40.51
CA LEU A 329 9.12 -3.81 -41.62
C LEU A 329 8.51 -4.14 -42.99
N ASN A 330 8.12 -5.40 -43.23
CA ASN A 330 7.45 -5.78 -44.47
C ASN A 330 6.09 -5.06 -44.62
N CYS A 331 5.33 -4.94 -43.52
CA CYS A 331 4.07 -4.22 -43.53
C CYS A 331 4.26 -2.71 -43.75
N LEU A 332 5.36 -2.14 -43.24
CA LEU A 332 5.73 -0.74 -43.49
C LEU A 332 6.01 -0.48 -44.98
N ILE A 333 6.70 -1.41 -45.66
CA ILE A 333 7.01 -1.29 -47.09
C ILE A 333 5.77 -1.49 -47.96
N GLU A 334 4.91 -2.45 -47.62
CA GLU A 334 3.68 -2.75 -48.38
C GLU A 334 2.59 -1.69 -48.21
N ASN A 335 2.34 -1.26 -46.96
CA ASN A 335 1.30 -0.28 -46.65
C ASN A 335 1.68 0.53 -45.40
N PRO A 336 2.42 1.64 -45.56
CA PRO A 336 2.94 2.40 -44.44
C PRO A 336 1.84 3.01 -43.57
N TYR A 337 0.71 3.43 -44.17
CA TYR A 337 -0.43 3.96 -43.41
C TYR A 337 -1.02 2.90 -42.47
N ARG A 338 -1.26 1.68 -42.97
CA ARG A 338 -1.83 0.58 -42.18
C ARG A 338 -0.90 0.17 -41.04
N MET A 339 0.40 0.07 -41.32
CA MET A 339 1.41 -0.24 -40.32
C MET A 339 1.43 0.82 -39.21
N LEU A 340 1.52 2.11 -39.56
CA LEU A 340 1.62 3.19 -38.58
C LEU A 340 0.35 3.29 -37.72
N ARG A 341 -0.83 3.19 -38.33
CA ARG A 341 -2.11 3.21 -37.61
C ARG A 341 -2.24 2.05 -36.61
N ASN A 342 -1.88 0.83 -37.02
CA ASN A 342 -2.06 -0.36 -36.20
C ASN A 342 -1.00 -0.47 -35.10
N THR A 343 0.22 0.01 -35.34
CA THR A 343 1.32 -0.08 -34.36
C THR A 343 1.38 1.12 -33.41
N PHE A 344 0.77 2.26 -33.74
CA PHE A 344 0.72 3.44 -32.88
C PHE A 344 0.31 3.15 -31.42
N PRO A 345 -0.78 2.40 -31.13
CA PRO A 345 -1.15 2.08 -29.75
C PRO A 345 -0.06 1.30 -29.00
N ILE A 346 0.66 0.41 -29.70
CA ILE A 346 1.77 -0.36 -29.13
C ILE A 346 2.90 0.60 -28.75
N TRP A 347 3.30 1.50 -29.66
CA TRP A 347 4.35 2.49 -29.39
C TRP A 347 3.97 3.42 -28.24
N PHE A 348 2.73 3.90 -28.19
CA PHE A 348 2.25 4.73 -27.10
C PHE A 348 2.32 4.02 -25.74
N ILE A 349 1.88 2.76 -25.66
CA ILE A 349 1.96 1.95 -24.44
C ILE A 349 3.41 1.71 -24.03
N MET A 350 4.27 1.31 -24.97
CA MET A 350 5.69 1.05 -24.68
C MET A 350 6.41 2.31 -24.23
N GLN A 351 6.17 3.45 -24.87
CA GLN A 351 6.74 4.73 -24.42
C GLN A 351 6.21 5.11 -23.02
N THR A 352 4.92 4.88 -22.73
CA THR A 352 4.36 5.12 -21.40
C THR A 352 5.05 4.26 -20.33
N LEU A 353 5.25 2.97 -20.62
CA LEU A 353 5.99 2.06 -19.73
C LEU A 353 7.45 2.51 -19.54
N GLN A 354 8.11 2.93 -20.61
CA GLN A 354 9.49 3.41 -20.58
C GLN A 354 9.63 4.65 -19.69
N ILE A 355 8.77 5.65 -19.89
CA ILE A 355 8.70 6.87 -19.07
C ILE A 355 8.44 6.50 -17.61
N TYR A 356 7.54 5.53 -17.36
CA TYR A 356 7.24 5.05 -16.01
C TYR A 356 8.43 4.38 -15.30
N ILE A 357 9.18 3.55 -16.00
CA ILE A 357 10.35 2.84 -15.49
C ILE A 357 11.47 3.81 -15.12
N GLN A 358 11.71 4.82 -15.95
CA GLN A 358 12.88 5.69 -15.84
C GLN A 358 12.62 7.02 -15.14
N SER A 359 11.35 7.39 -14.91
CA SER A 359 11.08 8.68 -14.29
C SER A 359 11.83 8.85 -12.97
N PRO A 360 12.60 9.94 -12.81
CA PRO A 360 13.21 10.26 -11.53
C PRO A 360 12.13 10.41 -10.46
N ARG A 361 12.48 10.18 -9.19
CA ARG A 361 11.53 10.43 -8.09
C ARG A 361 11.26 11.94 -8.01
N PRO A 362 10.00 12.38 -7.76
CA PRO A 362 8.80 11.60 -7.44
C PRO A 362 8.07 11.02 -8.68
N PRO A 363 7.22 9.97 -8.50
CA PRO A 363 6.50 9.28 -9.58
C PRO A 363 5.72 10.19 -10.55
N LEU A 364 5.59 9.73 -11.80
CA LEU A 364 4.63 10.30 -12.75
C LEU A 364 3.21 10.22 -12.18
N THR A 365 2.55 11.37 -12.17
CA THR A 365 1.13 11.44 -11.86
C THR A 365 0.30 11.20 -13.13
N PRO A 366 -0.93 10.67 -13.02
CA PRO A 366 -1.84 10.57 -14.18
C PRO A 366 -2.04 11.91 -14.90
N LYS A 367 -2.05 13.02 -14.15
CA LYS A 367 -2.11 14.38 -14.70
C LYS A 367 -0.95 14.69 -15.64
N ARG A 368 0.27 14.26 -15.31
CA ARG A 368 1.46 14.43 -16.16
C ARG A 368 1.39 13.60 -17.43
N LEU A 369 0.90 12.36 -17.35
CA LEU A 369 0.69 11.51 -18.53
C LEU A 369 -0.38 12.09 -19.46
N LEU A 370 -1.48 12.61 -18.91
CA LEU A 370 -2.52 13.29 -19.69
C LEU A 370 -1.99 14.56 -20.36
N ALA A 371 -1.24 15.39 -19.63
CA ALA A 371 -0.59 16.56 -20.19
C ALA A 371 0.42 16.17 -21.30
N GLY A 372 1.18 15.10 -21.09
CA GLY A 372 2.09 14.54 -22.10
C GLY A 372 1.35 14.10 -23.36
N ALA A 373 0.24 13.37 -23.22
CA ALA A 373 -0.58 12.92 -24.33
C ALA A 373 -1.22 14.10 -25.09
N ALA A 374 -1.68 15.14 -24.40
CA ALA A 374 -2.17 16.36 -25.03
C ALA A 374 -1.07 17.08 -25.81
N SER A 375 0.12 17.24 -25.22
CA SER A 375 1.29 17.84 -25.88
C SER A 375 1.76 17.02 -27.08
N MET A 376 1.64 15.69 -27.03
CA MET A 376 1.93 14.81 -28.17
C MET A 376 1.01 15.08 -29.35
N LEU A 377 -0.29 15.31 -29.12
CA LEU A 377 -1.25 15.63 -30.18
C LEU A 377 -0.99 17.03 -30.77
N ILE A 378 -0.61 18.01 -29.94
CA ILE A 378 -0.21 19.33 -30.44
C ILE A 378 1.11 19.23 -31.21
N GLY A 379 2.05 18.46 -30.69
CA GLY A 379 3.34 18.19 -31.30
C GLY A 379 3.23 17.48 -32.64
N SER A 380 2.27 16.56 -32.81
CA SER A 380 2.05 15.88 -34.09
C SER A 380 1.56 16.84 -35.17
N LEU A 381 0.74 17.85 -34.82
CA LEU A 381 0.34 18.90 -35.76
C LEU A 381 1.53 19.76 -36.21
N LEU A 382 2.38 20.16 -35.26
CA LEU A 382 3.59 20.93 -35.56
C LEU A 382 4.59 20.13 -36.42
N ILE A 383 4.82 18.86 -36.07
CA ILE A 383 5.68 17.97 -36.85
C ILE A 383 5.08 17.76 -38.25
N SER A 384 3.75 17.58 -38.36
CA SER A 384 3.09 17.45 -39.66
C SER A 384 3.31 18.68 -40.54
N PHE A 385 3.24 19.88 -39.97
CA PHE A 385 3.55 21.12 -40.68
C PHE A 385 5.00 21.15 -41.16
N ILE A 386 5.95 20.76 -40.30
CA ILE A 386 7.37 20.67 -40.65
C ILE A 386 7.59 19.67 -41.79
N LEU A 387 7.02 18.46 -41.69
CA LEU A 387 7.13 17.45 -42.73
C LEU A 387 6.60 17.96 -44.08
N VAL A 388 5.46 18.65 -44.07
CA VAL A 388 4.89 19.28 -45.29
C VAL A 388 5.82 20.35 -45.84
N ALA A 389 6.43 21.18 -44.99
CA ALA A 389 7.42 22.17 -45.41
C ALA A 389 8.67 21.52 -46.05
N PHE A 390 9.01 20.30 -45.65
CA PHE A 390 10.08 19.48 -46.27
C PHE A 390 9.61 18.61 -47.45
N GLY A 391 8.38 18.80 -47.94
CA GLY A 391 7.86 18.14 -49.15
C GLY A 391 6.93 16.96 -48.89
N ALA A 392 6.49 16.71 -47.66
CA ALA A 392 5.48 15.70 -47.39
C ALA A 392 4.11 16.09 -47.99
N PRO A 393 3.27 15.11 -48.35
CA PRO A 393 1.95 15.36 -48.90
C PRO A 393 1.02 16.10 -47.93
N LEU A 394 0.39 17.18 -48.39
CA LEU A 394 -0.61 17.94 -47.62
C LEU A 394 -2.06 17.56 -47.97
N LEU A 395 -2.38 17.40 -49.26
CA LEU A 395 -3.76 17.15 -49.73
C LEU A 395 -4.00 15.69 -50.09
N HIS A 396 -3.13 15.11 -50.91
CA HIS A 396 -3.12 13.68 -51.19
C HIS A 396 -2.46 12.94 -50.03
N ASP A 397 -3.04 11.85 -49.54
CA ASP A 397 -2.48 11.04 -48.44
C ASP A 397 -2.13 11.81 -47.14
N PHE A 398 -2.87 12.87 -46.82
CA PHE A 398 -2.65 13.65 -45.58
C PHE A 398 -2.66 12.78 -44.31
N HIS A 399 -3.45 11.70 -44.31
CA HIS A 399 -3.47 10.71 -43.23
C HIS A 399 -2.09 10.07 -43.01
N LEU A 400 -1.35 9.78 -44.07
CA LEU A 400 -0.02 9.17 -43.98
C LEU A 400 0.98 10.14 -43.35
N THR A 401 0.96 11.41 -43.77
CA THR A 401 1.77 12.48 -43.17
C THR A 401 1.45 12.65 -41.69
N TYR A 402 0.16 12.71 -41.34
CA TYR A 402 -0.27 12.86 -39.95
C TYR A 402 0.14 11.66 -39.07
N PHE A 403 -0.05 10.41 -39.53
CA PHE A 403 0.34 9.23 -38.74
C PHE A 403 1.86 9.06 -38.61
N CYS A 404 2.63 9.51 -39.61
CA CYS A 404 4.08 9.63 -39.50
C CYS A 404 4.45 10.65 -38.41
N ALA A 405 3.89 11.85 -38.48
CA ALA A 405 4.10 12.90 -37.48
C ALA A 405 3.67 12.48 -36.07
N LEU A 406 2.56 11.76 -35.96
CA LEU A 406 2.03 11.24 -34.71
C LEU A 406 2.98 10.20 -34.09
N THR A 407 3.53 9.29 -34.90
CA THR A 407 4.54 8.32 -34.47
C THR A 407 5.82 9.02 -34.00
N LEU A 408 6.31 10.02 -34.75
CA LEU A 408 7.46 10.82 -34.33
C LEU A 408 7.19 11.57 -33.01
N SER A 409 5.99 12.13 -32.85
CA SER A 409 5.60 12.83 -31.62
C SER A 409 5.56 11.90 -30.39
N VAL A 410 5.14 10.63 -30.56
CA VAL A 410 5.21 9.60 -29.51
C VAL A 410 6.63 9.32 -29.04
N PHE A 411 7.61 9.32 -29.95
CA PHE A 411 9.01 9.09 -29.58
C PHE A 411 9.71 10.33 -29.05
N THR A 412 9.30 11.53 -29.47
CA THR A 412 10.03 12.78 -29.21
C THR A 412 9.35 13.65 -28.15
N VAL A 413 8.12 14.10 -28.42
CA VAL A 413 7.37 15.07 -27.60
C VAL A 413 6.74 14.41 -26.38
N TYR A 414 6.08 13.26 -26.56
CA TYR A 414 5.34 12.59 -25.48
C TYR A 414 6.21 12.29 -24.25
N PRO A 415 7.43 11.74 -24.38
CA PRO A 415 8.27 11.47 -23.24
C PRO A 415 8.67 12.77 -22.54
N LEU A 416 9.16 13.77 -23.27
CA LEU A 416 9.60 15.05 -22.69
C LEU A 416 8.47 15.79 -21.98
N ALA A 417 7.30 15.88 -22.60
CA ALA A 417 6.16 16.56 -22.00
C ALA A 417 5.65 15.84 -20.75
N SER A 418 5.72 14.52 -20.71
CA SER A 418 5.33 13.72 -19.54
C SER A 418 6.28 13.92 -18.35
N THR A 419 7.57 14.15 -18.59
CA THR A 419 8.57 14.31 -17.51
C THR A 419 8.79 15.76 -17.10
N LEU A 420 8.92 16.69 -18.06
CA LEU A 420 9.16 18.12 -17.81
C LEU A 420 7.89 18.89 -17.46
N ALA A 421 6.72 18.39 -17.91
CA ALA A 421 5.43 19.07 -17.75
C ALA A 421 5.53 20.55 -18.18
N PHE A 422 4.99 21.48 -17.38
CA PHE A 422 5.03 22.93 -17.64
C PHE A 422 6.21 23.64 -16.93
N ASN A 423 7.26 22.93 -16.52
CA ASN A 423 8.39 23.54 -15.82
C ASN A 423 9.34 24.23 -16.82
N THR A 424 9.23 25.56 -16.93
CA THR A 424 10.03 26.38 -17.86
C THR A 424 11.52 26.26 -17.64
N GLU A 425 11.98 26.17 -16.39
CA GLU A 425 13.40 26.02 -16.06
C GLU A 425 13.95 24.67 -16.54
N GLN A 426 13.19 23.59 -16.38
CA GLN A 426 13.59 22.27 -16.86
C GLN A 426 13.63 22.21 -18.39
N TRP A 427 12.69 22.86 -19.08
CA TRP A 427 12.72 23.01 -20.54
C TRP A 427 13.97 23.77 -21.00
N GLN A 428 14.36 24.86 -20.34
CA GLN A 428 15.60 25.58 -20.65
C GLN A 428 16.85 24.72 -20.43
N ARG A 429 16.91 23.96 -19.33
CA ARG A 429 18.03 23.04 -19.06
C ARG A 429 18.08 21.88 -20.06
N PHE A 430 16.92 21.39 -20.52
CA PHE A 430 16.83 20.40 -21.59
C PHE A 430 17.36 20.94 -22.92
N LEU A 431 16.93 22.15 -23.33
CA LEU A 431 17.40 22.76 -24.57
C LEU A 431 18.90 23.10 -24.54
N THR A 432 19.45 23.42 -23.37
CA THR A 432 20.87 23.73 -23.20
C THR A 432 21.76 22.50 -22.98
N LEU A 433 21.22 21.27 -23.11
CA LEU A 433 21.95 20.01 -22.86
C LEU A 433 22.56 19.87 -21.46
N LYS A 434 22.11 20.68 -20.49
CA LYS A 434 22.60 20.68 -19.09
C LYS A 434 21.86 19.69 -18.19
N SER A 435 20.83 19.02 -18.71
CA SER A 435 19.97 18.10 -17.95
C SER A 435 20.36 16.62 -17.99
N PHE A 436 21.51 16.25 -18.59
CA PHE A 436 21.86 14.83 -18.79
C PHE A 436 21.89 14.03 -17.47
N ASN A 437 22.42 14.62 -16.39
CA ASN A 437 22.46 13.97 -15.08
C ASN A 437 21.08 13.79 -14.41
N VAL A 438 20.08 14.59 -14.80
CA VAL A 438 18.76 14.65 -14.16
C VAL A 438 17.72 13.83 -14.91
N ILE A 439 17.73 13.91 -16.24
CA ILE A 439 16.76 13.23 -17.12
C ILE A 439 17.39 11.98 -17.75
N GLY A 440 18.71 11.80 -17.64
CA GLY A 440 19.40 10.59 -18.08
C GLY A 440 19.39 10.37 -19.59
N SER A 441 19.37 9.10 -19.98
CA SER A 441 19.26 8.64 -21.38
C SER A 441 18.04 9.18 -22.13
N MET A 442 17.06 9.75 -21.42
CA MET A 442 15.83 10.27 -21.99
C MET A 442 16.06 11.50 -22.87
N GLN A 443 17.00 12.36 -22.48
CA GLN A 443 17.32 13.55 -23.27
C GLN A 443 17.83 13.16 -24.66
N LEU A 444 18.74 12.17 -24.71
CA LEU A 444 19.26 11.67 -25.98
C LEU A 444 18.17 10.96 -26.79
N ARG A 445 17.30 10.17 -26.13
CA ARG A 445 16.21 9.44 -26.80
C ARG A 445 15.12 10.31 -27.41
N SER A 446 14.97 11.57 -26.99
CA SER A 446 14.06 12.49 -27.66
C SER A 446 14.68 13.17 -28.88
N TRP A 447 16.01 13.33 -28.90
CA TRP A 447 16.74 13.84 -30.07
C TRP A 447 17.02 12.75 -31.10
N GLY A 448 17.27 11.51 -30.66
CA GLY A 448 17.56 10.35 -31.51
C GLY A 448 16.59 10.15 -32.67
N PRO A 449 15.26 10.11 -32.44
CA PRO A 449 14.29 9.97 -33.51
C PRO A 449 14.28 11.14 -34.49
N ILE A 450 14.56 12.36 -34.03
CA ILE A 450 14.62 13.56 -34.89
C ILE A 450 15.84 13.47 -35.81
N ILE A 451 17.02 13.19 -35.24
CA ILE A 451 18.27 13.03 -35.98
C ILE A 451 18.17 11.85 -36.94
N GLY A 452 17.60 10.73 -36.47
CA GLY A 452 17.37 9.54 -37.27
C GLY A 452 16.40 9.79 -38.43
N ALA A 453 15.28 10.48 -38.19
CA ALA A 453 14.34 10.89 -39.23
C ALA A 453 15.02 11.77 -40.28
N TRP A 454 15.89 12.70 -39.86
CA TRP A 454 16.64 13.55 -40.77
C TRP A 454 17.59 12.76 -41.67
N PHE A 455 18.37 11.82 -41.12
CA PHE A 455 19.18 10.90 -41.94
C PHE A 455 18.33 9.98 -42.81
N GLY A 456 17.14 9.59 -42.34
CA GLY A 456 16.14 8.85 -43.09
C GLY A 456 15.61 9.62 -44.31
N ALA A 457 15.78 10.95 -44.36
CA ALA A 457 15.38 11.74 -45.53
C ALA A 457 16.38 11.64 -46.68
N PHE A 458 17.64 11.30 -46.41
CA PHE A 458 18.72 11.29 -47.41
C PHE A 458 18.52 10.28 -48.55
N PRO A 459 18.01 9.06 -48.31
CA PRO A 459 17.80 8.10 -49.40
C PRO A 459 16.66 8.47 -50.35
N ILE A 460 15.77 9.39 -49.97
CA ILE A 460 14.62 9.81 -50.78
C ILE A 460 15.08 10.47 -52.10
N PRO A 461 15.94 11.53 -52.09
CA PRO A 461 16.41 12.15 -53.34
C PRO A 461 17.44 11.31 -54.11
N LEU A 462 17.98 10.23 -53.53
CA LEU A 462 18.92 9.34 -54.24
C LEU A 462 18.22 8.43 -55.27
N ASP A 463 16.91 8.26 -55.15
CA ASP A 463 16.00 7.65 -56.15
C ASP A 463 16.56 6.37 -56.81
N TRP A 464 16.77 5.32 -56.01
CA TRP A 464 17.26 4.02 -56.51
C TRP A 464 16.12 3.10 -56.98
N ASP A 465 14.92 3.65 -57.22
CA ASP A 465 13.71 2.92 -57.62
C ASP A 465 13.37 1.72 -56.71
N ARG A 466 13.64 1.83 -55.40
CA ARG A 466 13.33 0.76 -54.44
C ARG A 466 12.05 1.06 -53.65
N PRO A 467 11.16 0.06 -53.42
CA PRO A 467 9.94 0.26 -52.64
C PRO A 467 10.17 0.84 -51.24
N TRP A 468 11.30 0.48 -50.60
CA TRP A 468 11.65 0.97 -49.26
C TRP A 468 12.10 2.44 -49.24
N GLN A 469 12.43 3.06 -50.38
CA GLN A 469 12.78 4.48 -50.47
C GLN A 469 11.57 5.42 -50.47
N ALA A 470 10.36 4.87 -50.65
CA ALA A 470 9.15 5.69 -50.74
C ALA A 470 8.84 6.38 -49.40
N TRP A 471 8.28 7.59 -49.49
CA TRP A 471 7.77 8.31 -48.33
C TRP A 471 6.63 7.53 -47.64
N PRO A 472 6.56 7.47 -46.29
CA PRO A 472 7.50 7.95 -45.27
C PRO A 472 8.45 6.85 -44.75
N ILE A 473 8.67 5.77 -45.50
CA ILE A 473 9.31 4.52 -45.01
C ILE A 473 10.70 4.79 -44.45
N THR A 474 11.56 5.47 -45.20
CA THR A 474 12.95 5.76 -44.80
C THR A 474 13.03 6.67 -43.57
N ILE A 475 12.10 7.61 -43.45
CA ILE A 475 11.98 8.53 -42.31
C ILE A 475 11.60 7.77 -41.05
N VAL A 476 10.61 6.88 -41.15
CA VAL A 476 10.17 6.02 -40.05
C VAL A 476 11.30 5.10 -39.62
N ILE A 477 11.95 4.41 -40.57
CA ILE A 477 13.13 3.55 -40.28
C ILE A 477 14.23 4.36 -39.58
N GLY A 478 14.57 5.52 -40.13
CA GLY A 478 15.55 6.43 -39.55
C GLY A 478 15.19 6.81 -38.10
N ALA A 479 13.93 7.17 -37.84
CA ALA A 479 13.47 7.54 -36.50
C ALA A 479 13.59 6.39 -35.49
N PHE A 480 13.22 5.16 -35.87
CA PHE A 480 13.35 3.98 -35.00
C PHE A 480 14.82 3.62 -34.72
N LEU A 481 15.69 3.68 -35.74
CA LEU A 481 17.12 3.45 -35.58
C LEU A 481 17.76 4.53 -34.71
N GLY A 482 17.40 5.80 -34.93
CA GLY A 482 17.86 6.92 -34.13
C GLY A 482 17.41 6.84 -32.67
N TYR A 483 16.16 6.43 -32.44
CA TYR A 483 15.65 6.13 -31.10
C TYR A 483 16.46 5.03 -30.40
N ALA A 484 16.65 3.89 -31.07
CA ALA A 484 17.36 2.74 -30.50
C ALA A 484 18.84 3.05 -30.22
N PHE A 485 19.52 3.73 -31.16
CA PHE A 485 20.88 4.20 -30.97
C PHE A 485 20.98 5.15 -29.77
N ALA A 486 20.09 6.13 -29.69
CA ALA A 486 20.05 7.07 -28.58
C ALA A 486 19.70 6.41 -27.24
N ALA A 487 18.90 5.34 -27.25
CA ALA A 487 18.60 4.55 -26.05
C ALA A 487 19.84 3.81 -25.56
N ILE A 488 20.56 3.11 -26.44
CA ILE A 488 21.76 2.35 -26.08
C ILE A 488 22.88 3.30 -25.63
N VAL A 489 23.20 4.31 -26.44
CA VAL A 489 24.25 5.29 -26.12
C VAL A 489 23.89 6.08 -24.88
N GLY A 490 22.61 6.45 -24.72
CA GLY A 490 22.15 7.20 -23.56
C GLY A 490 22.36 6.44 -22.27
N GLU A 491 22.18 5.12 -22.26
CA GLU A 491 22.44 4.27 -21.08
C GLU A 491 23.94 3.98 -20.87
N ILE A 492 24.76 3.97 -21.93
CA ILE A 492 26.22 3.83 -21.81
C ILE A 492 26.88 5.09 -21.21
N LEU A 493 26.31 6.27 -21.50
CA LEU A 493 26.84 7.55 -21.04
C LEU A 493 26.43 7.93 -19.60
N GLN A 494 25.42 7.25 -19.03
CA GLN A 494 24.98 7.43 -17.64
C GLN A 494 25.88 6.64 -16.67
#